data_AF-A0A8J6Z3L1-F1
#
_entry.id   AF-A0A8J6Z3L1-F1
#
_cell.length_a   1.000
_cell.length_b   1.000
_cell.length_c   1.000
_cell.angle_alpha   90.00
_cell.angle_beta   90.00
_cell.angle_gamma   90.00
#
_symmetry.space_group_name_H-M   'P 1'
#
loop_
_entity.id
_entity.type
_entity.pdbx_description
1 polymer ?
#
loop_
_entity_poly.entity_id
_entity_poly.type
_entity_poly.pdbx_seq_one_letter_code
_entity_poly.pdbx_strand_id
1 'polypeptide(L)' 'MLLGGIEAGGTKFVCGIGDENGRVLERISFPTKEPQETLAHVEAFFKEKKIEALGVG' A
#
# COMPACT_ATOMS: atom_id res chain seq x y z
N MET A 1 12.81 4.18 9.86
CA MET A 1 11.74 3.15 9.91
C MET A 1 11.15 2.96 8.52
N LEU A 2 10.67 1.75 8.16
CA LEU A 2 9.88 1.54 6.93
C LEU A 2 8.39 1.48 7.25
N LEU A 3 7.61 2.38 6.65
CA LEU A 3 6.17 2.52 6.89
C LEU A 3 5.39 2.22 5.61
N GLY A 4 4.35 1.40 5.71
CA GLY A 4 3.41 1.14 4.63
C GLY A 4 2.19 2.05 4.71
N GLY A 5 1.66 2.44 3.55
CA GLY A 5 0.39 3.18 3.45
C GLY A 5 -0.50 2.62 2.35
N ILE A 6 -1.80 2.52 2.63
CA ILE A 6 -2.86 2.19 1.67
C ILE A 6 -3.85 3.37 1.63
N GLU A 7 -4.06 3.93 0.46
CA GLU A 7 -5.14 4.86 0.15
C GLU A 7 -6.23 4.05 -0.57
N ALA A 8 -7.30 3.71 0.15
CA ALA A 8 -8.36 2.80 -0.29
C ALA A 8 -9.49 3.56 -1.01
N GLY A 9 -9.22 4.04 -2.22
CA GLY A 9 -10.20 4.76 -3.03
C GLY A 9 -11.26 3.85 -3.66
N GLY A 10 -12.43 4.42 -3.98
CA GLY A 10 -13.51 3.70 -4.68
C GLY A 10 -13.18 3.35 -6.15
N THR A 11 -12.25 4.08 -6.78
CA THR A 11 -11.86 3.85 -8.18
C THR A 11 -10.51 3.15 -8.30
N LYS A 12 -9.59 3.43 -7.39
CA LYS A 12 -8.25 2.84 -7.36
C LYS A 12 -7.75 2.75 -5.93
N PHE A 13 -6.89 1.76 -5.69
CA PHE A 13 -6.04 1.73 -4.51
C PHE A 13 -4.67 2.30 -4.86
N VAL A 14 -4.07 2.99 -3.90
CA VAL A 14 -2.65 3.38 -3.94
C VAL A 14 -1.97 2.73 -2.75
N CYS A 15 -0.90 1.98 -3.01
CA CYS A 15 -0.05 1.43 -1.95
C CYS A 15 1.33 2.06 -2.05
N GLY A 16 1.94 2.36 -0.91
CA GLY A 16 3.27 2.95 -0.88
C GLY A 16 4.07 2.55 0.34
N ILE A 17 5.39 2.71 0.21
CA ILE A 17 6.36 2.57 1.30
C ILE A 17 7.07 3.90 1.44
N GLY A 18 7.19 4.37 2.67
CA GLY A 18 8.00 5.54 3.00
C GLY A 18 8.82 5.37 4.25
N ASP A 19 9.64 6.38 4.54
CA ASP A 19 10.36 6.49 5.81
C ASP A 19 9.66 7.42 6.81
N GLU A 20 10.17 7.50 8.03
CA GLU A 20 9.61 8.33 9.10
C GLU A 20 9.67 9.84 8.84
N ASN A 21 10.45 10.27 7.84
CA ASN A 21 10.57 11.67 7.44
C ASN A 21 9.59 12.03 6.31
N GLY A 22 8.70 11.10 5.94
CA GLY A 22 7.70 11.28 4.89
C GLY A 22 8.26 11.09 3.48
N ARG A 23 9.47 10.54 3.30
CA ARG A 23 10.00 10.26 1.97
C ARG A 23 9.31 9.02 1.40
N VAL A 24 8.73 9.14 0.22
CA VAL A 24 8.18 7.99 -0.53
C VAL A 24 9.33 7.25 -1.22
N LEU A 25 9.46 5.96 -0.92
CA LEU A 25 10.48 5.06 -1.47
C LEU A 25 9.93 4.24 -2.64
N GLU A 26 8.68 3.78 -2.51
CA GLU A 26 8.03 2.96 -3.53
C GLU A 26 6.53 3.23 -3.53
N ARG A 27 5.90 3.12 -4.70
CA ARG A 27 4.45 3.37 -4.87
C ARG A 27 3.90 2.58 -6.06
N ILE A 28 2.73 1.98 -5.87
CA ILE A 28 1.92 1.40 -6.94
C ILE A 28 0.50 1.94 -6.89
N SER A 29 -0.22 1.86 -8.00
CA SER A 29 -1.67 2.07 -8.03
C SER A 29 -2.34 1.09 -8.98
N PHE A 30 -3.51 0.60 -8.60
CA PHE A 30 -4.30 -0.34 -9.40
C PHE A 30 -5.79 -0.08 -9.20
N PRO A 31 -6.65 -0.41 -10.19
CA PRO A 31 -8.10 -0.21 -10.07
C PRO A 31 -8.69 -0.95 -8.87
N THR A 32 -9.69 -0.35 -8.23
CA THR A 32 -10.50 -1.02 -7.22
C THR A 32 -11.45 -1.99 -7.91
N LYS A 33 -11.46 -3.24 -7.45
CA LYS A 33 -12.30 -4.32 -7.97
C LYS A 33 -13.00 -5.02 -6.81
N GLU A 34 -13.34 -6.29 -6.99
CA GLU A 34 -13.81 -7.12 -5.88
C GLU A 34 -12.79 -7.12 -4.72
N PRO A 35 -13.25 -7.15 -3.45
CA PRO A 35 -12.37 -7.03 -2.29
C PRO A 35 -11.23 -8.04 -2.28
N GLN A 36 -11.49 -9.30 -2.66
CA GLN A 36 -10.49 -10.37 -2.67
C GLN A 36 -9.36 -10.09 -3.67
N GLU A 37 -9.71 -9.61 -4.88
CA GLU A 37 -8.70 -9.28 -5.89
C GLU A 37 -7.90 -8.04 -5.48
N THR A 38 -8.59 -7.02 -4.98
CA THR A 38 -7.96 -5.75 -4.55
C THR A 38 -6.98 -6.00 -3.39
N LEU A 39 -7.38 -6.79 -2.40
CA LEU A 39 -6.54 -7.13 -1.25
C LEU A 39 -5.39 -8.08 -1.61
N ALA A 40 -5.55 -8.96 -2.60
CA ALA A 40 -4.44 -9.77 -3.10
C ALA A 40 -3.33 -8.91 -3.74
N HIS A 41 -3.69 -7.84 -4.44
CA HIS A 41 -2.72 -6.87 -4.95
C HIS A 41 -1.99 -6.12 -3.82
N VAL A 42 -2.71 -5.74 -2.77
CA VAL A 42 -2.12 -5.13 -1.55
C VAL A 42 -1.12 -6.09 -0.90
N GLU A 43 -1.51 -7.34 -0.65
CA GLU A 43 -0.65 -8.36 -0.05
C GLU A 43 0.61 -8.57 -0.90
N ALA A 44 0.43 -8.77 -2.22
CA ALA A 44 1.54 -8.99 -3.14
C ALA A 44 2.56 -7.85 -3.12
N PHE A 45 2.11 -6.60 -2.95
CA PHE A 45 3.00 -5.45 -2.85
C PHE A 45 3.80 -5.43 -1.54
N PHE A 46 3.16 -5.70 -0.39
CA PHE A 46 3.81 -5.56 0.92
C PHE A 46 4.56 -6.80 1.42
N LYS A 47 4.30 -7.99 0.85
CA LYS A 47 4.78 -9.29 1.36
C LYS A 47 6.27 -9.36 1.69
N GLU A 48 7.13 -8.72 0.90
CA GLU A 48 8.59 -8.80 1.07
C GLU A 48 9.22 -7.49 1.58
N LYS A 49 8.40 -6.49 1.92
CA LYS A 49 8.85 -5.11 2.13
C LYS A 49 9.30 -4.80 3.56
N LYS A 50 9.08 -5.73 4.50
CA LYS A 50 9.49 -5.62 5.92
C LYS A 50 9.11 -4.27 6.56
N ILE A 51 7.88 -3.82 6.30
CA ILE A 51 7.34 -2.61 6.94
C ILE A 51 7.11 -2.85 8.43
N GLU A 52 7.30 -1.82 9.24
CA GLU A 52 7.14 -1.85 10.70
C GLU A 52 5.71 -1.51 11.12
N ALA A 53 4.99 -0.73 10.31
CA ALA A 53 3.59 -0.38 10.51
C ALA A 53 2.89 -0.13 9.17
N LEU A 54 1.56 -0.26 9.17
CA LEU A 54 0.70 -0.05 8.01
C LEU A 54 -0.45 0.92 8.38
N GLY A 55 -0.55 2.03 7.65
CA GLY A 55 -1.69 2.94 7.72
C GLY A 55 -2.69 2.67 6.59
N VAL A 56 -3.99 2.79 6.89
CA VAL A 56 -5.08 2.67 5.91
C VAL A 56 -5.96 3.91 6.00
N GLY A 57 -6.18 4.59 4.87
CA GLY A 57 -6.99 5.80 4.74
C GLY A 57 -7.98 5.71 3.60
#